data_AF-A0A6H9V8W0-F1
#
_entry.id   AF-A0A6H9V8W0-F1
#
_cell.length_a   1.000
_cell.length_b   1.000
_cell.length_c   1.000
_cell.angle_alpha   90.00
_cell.angle_beta   90.00
_cell.angle_gamma   90.00
#
_symmetry.space_group_name_H-M   'P 1'
#
loop_
_entity.id
_entity.type
_entity.pdbx_description
1 polymer ?
#
loop_
_entity_poly.entity_id
_entity_poly.type
_entity_poly.pdbx_seq_one_letter_code
_entity_poly.pdbx_strand_id
1 'polypeptide(L)' 'MAWTPCTFAVEHADTPGTTLVVTTNQPHLSNWIGREAKPTLPSDVSQAVEHALREGWTPTAPGSSFHLDLSAGFTPSP' A
#
# COMPACT_ATOMS: atom_id res chain seq x y z
N MET A 1 -0.97 -17.32 -10.15
CA MET A 1 0.09 -18.06 -9.44
C MET A 1 1.43 -17.41 -9.70
N ALA A 2 1.52 -16.09 -9.51
CA ALA A 2 2.76 -15.34 -9.63
C ALA A 2 2.80 -14.43 -8.40
N TRP A 3 3.97 -14.25 -7.79
CA TRP A 3 4.12 -13.35 -6.66
C TRP A 3 3.70 -11.95 -7.09
N THR A 4 2.55 -11.48 -6.60
CA THR A 4 2.14 -10.09 -6.78
C THR A 4 2.57 -9.26 -5.57
N PRO A 5 2.89 -7.97 -5.78
CA PRO A 5 3.04 -7.00 -4.70
C PRO A 5 1.87 -7.04 -3.72
N CYS A 6 2.14 -6.84 -2.43
CA CYS A 6 1.11 -6.67 -1.41
C CYS A 6 0.56 -5.24 -1.48
N THR A 7 -0.76 -5.11 -1.44
CA THR A 7 -1.46 -3.83 -1.42
C THR A 7 -2.27 -3.69 -0.14
N PHE A 8 -2.25 -2.51 0.46
CA PHE A 8 -3.14 -2.15 1.55
C PHE A 8 -3.83 -0.81 1.26
N ALA A 9 -4.98 -0.61 1.91
CA ALA A 9 -5.77 0.62 1.78
C ALA A 9 -5.80 1.39 3.11
N VAL A 10 -5.79 2.72 3.01
CA VAL A 10 -5.90 3.64 4.14
C VAL A 10 -7.02 4.63 3.86
N GLU A 11 -7.86 4.87 4.85
CA GLU A 11 -8.88 5.92 4.84
C GLU A 11 -8.82 6.75 6.13
N HIS A 12 -9.34 7.97 6.08
CA HIS A 12 -9.46 8.81 7.27
C HIS A 12 -10.56 8.24 8.16
N ALA A 13 -10.24 7.94 9.43
CA ALA A 13 -11.14 7.25 10.35
C ALA A 13 -12.47 7.98 10.60
N ASP A 14 -12.42 9.29 10.84
CA ASP A 14 -13.61 10.07 11.20
C ASP A 14 -14.33 10.73 10.02
N THR A 15 -13.61 11.02 8.94
CA THR A 15 -14.14 11.76 7.77
C THR A 15 -13.61 11.11 6.48
N PRO A 16 -14.13 9.93 6.12
CA PRO A 16 -13.69 9.25 4.91
C PRO A 16 -13.96 10.10 3.66
N GLY A 17 -12.94 10.26 2.82
CA GLY A 17 -13.02 10.90 1.52
C GLY A 17 -12.33 10.05 0.47
N THR A 18 -11.11 10.42 0.11
CA THR A 18 -10.30 9.69 -0.88
C THR A 18 -9.48 8.60 -0.19
N THR A 19 -9.71 7.33 -0.55
CA THR A 19 -8.90 6.21 -0.07
C THR A 19 -7.50 6.23 -0.70
N LEU A 20 -6.46 6.07 0.11
CA LEU A 20 -5.10 5.79 -0.36
C LEU A 20 -4.93 4.27 -0.57
N VAL A 21 -4.44 3.87 -1.74
CA VAL A 21 -4.11 2.49 -2.07
C VAL A 21 -2.60 2.39 -2.27
N VAL A 22 -1.91 1.67 -1.39
CA VAL A 22 -0.45 1.56 -1.39
C VAL A 22 -0.05 0.19 -1.89
N THR A 23 0.73 0.14 -2.97
CA THR A 23 1.37 -1.09 -3.47
C THR A 23 2.78 -1.15 -2.92
N THR A 24 3.14 -2.23 -2.22
CA THR A 24 4.43 -2.39 -1.53
C THR A 24 5.40 -3.28 -2.31
N ASN A 25 6.67 -3.31 -1.92
CA ASN A 25 7.64 -4.28 -2.44
C ASN A 25 7.63 -5.62 -1.68
N GLN A 26 6.63 -5.88 -0.86
CA GLN A 26 6.47 -7.14 -0.14
C GLN A 26 5.59 -8.11 -0.93
N PRO A 27 5.85 -9.43 -0.85
CA PRO A 27 4.95 -10.41 -1.44
C PRO A 27 3.60 -10.37 -0.73
N HIS A 28 2.51 -10.50 -1.48
CA HIS A 28 1.17 -10.61 -0.90
C HIS A 28 1.09 -11.81 0.08
N LEU A 29 0.47 -11.62 1.24
CA LEU A 29 0.41 -12.62 2.33
C LEU A 29 -0.32 -13.91 1.94
N SER A 30 -1.17 -13.89 0.91
CA SER A 30 -1.77 -15.10 0.33
C SER A 30 -0.84 -15.87 -0.62
N ASN A 31 0.42 -15.47 -0.78
CA ASN A 31 1.44 -16.27 -1.45
C ASN A 31 1.76 -17.50 -0.60
N TRP A 32 1.00 -18.56 -0.81
CA TRP A 32 1.14 -19.86 -0.14
C TRP A 32 2.47 -20.57 -0.45
N ILE A 33 3.17 -20.17 -1.53
CA ILE A 33 4.40 -20.81 -1.98
C ILE A 33 5.62 -20.01 -1.51
N GLY A 34 6.13 -20.39 -0.33
CA GLY A 34 7.56 -20.42 -0.03
C GLY A 34 8.30 -19.11 0.27
N ARG A 35 7.66 -17.93 0.22
CA ARG A 35 8.32 -16.66 0.57
C ARG A 35 7.74 -16.07 1.85
N GLU A 36 8.60 -15.84 2.84
CA GLU A 36 8.24 -15.13 4.06
C GLU A 36 7.79 -13.70 3.69
N ALA A 37 6.50 -13.43 3.88
CA ALA A 37 5.95 -12.10 3.76
C ALA A 37 6.13 -11.37 5.08
N LYS A 38 6.71 -10.18 5.02
CA LYS A 38 6.80 -9.33 6.21
C LYS A 38 5.44 -8.67 6.45
N PRO A 39 4.93 -8.65 7.69
CA PRO A 39 3.71 -7.92 7.99
C PRO A 39 3.94 -6.42 7.74
N THR A 40 2.90 -5.73 7.27
CA THR A 40 2.89 -4.27 7.21
C THR A 40 2.91 -3.72 8.63
N LEU A 41 3.97 -2.99 9.00
CA LEU A 41 4.10 -2.40 10.32
C LEU A 41 3.36 -1.06 10.37
N PRO A 42 2.92 -0.60 11.56
CA PRO A 42 2.37 0.75 11.72
C PRO A 42 3.30 1.85 11.20
N SER A 43 4.62 1.69 11.37
CA SER A 43 5.62 2.62 10.83
C SER A 43 5.60 2.70 9.30
N ASP A 44 5.36 1.59 8.61
CA ASP A 44 5.28 1.54 7.15
C ASP A 44 4.04 2.29 6.66
N VAL A 45 2.92 2.13 7.38
CA VAL A 45 1.68 2.87 7.12
C VAL A 45 1.90 4.38 7.33
N SER A 46 2.54 4.79 8.44
CA SER A 46 2.84 6.20 8.70
C SER A 46 3.70 6.81 7.60
N GLN A 47 4.76 6.13 7.17
CA GLN A 47 5.63 6.60 6.10
C GLN A 47 4.90 6.73 4.76
N ALA A 48 4.06 5.75 4.41
CA ALA A 48 3.27 5.80 3.18
C ALA A 48 2.25 6.96 3.19
N VAL A 49 1.60 7.20 4.33
CA VAL A 49 0.68 8.34 4.53
C VAL A 49 1.42 9.66 4.37
N GLU A 50 2.58 9.83 5.02
CA GLU A 50 3.39 11.05 4.89
C GLU A 50 3.84 11.29 3.44
N HIS A 51 4.20 10.22 2.72
CA HIS A 51 4.59 10.31 1.32
C HIS A 51 3.40 10.73 0.45
N ALA A 52 2.26 10.05 0.57
CA ALA A 52 1.06 10.37 -0.20
C ALA A 52 0.58 11.80 0.03
N LEU A 53 0.63 12.29 1.28
CA LEU A 53 0.30 13.68 1.60
C LEU A 53 1.21 14.68 0.86
N ARG A 54 2.51 14.38 0.74
CA ARG A 54 3.46 15.21 -0.03
C ARG A 54 3.21 15.13 -1.54
N GLU A 55 2.68 14.02 -2.04
CA GLU A 55 2.31 13.82 -3.45
C GLU A 55 0.90 14.36 -3.79
N GLY A 56 0.19 14.93 -2.81
CA GLY A 56 -1.09 15.62 -3.02
C GLY A 56 -2.32 14.81 -2.69
N TRP A 57 -2.17 13.64 -2.04
CA TRP A 57 -3.33 12.94 -1.48
C TRP A 57 -4.04 13.82 -0.44
N THR A 58 -5.36 13.99 -0.60
CA THR A 58 -6.20 14.76 0.32
C THR A 58 -7.24 13.84 0.94
N PRO A 59 -7.01 13.30 2.16
CA PRO A 59 -7.80 12.19 2.71
C PRO A 59 -9.30 12.46 2.87
N THR A 60 -9.66 13.71 3.16
CA THR A 60 -11.04 14.13 3.42
C THR A 60 -11.75 14.70 2.19
N ALA A 61 -11.03 14.92 1.08
CA ALA A 61 -11.65 15.35 -0.16
C ALA A 61 -12.36 14.17 -0.84
N PRO A 62 -13.57 14.33 -1.38
CA PRO A 62 -14.22 13.30 -2.16
C PRO A 62 -13.47 13.07 -3.47
N GLY A 63 -13.34 11.82 -3.90
CA GLY A 63 -12.61 11.50 -5.13
C GLY A 63 -12.41 10.01 -5.37
N SER A 64 -11.81 9.69 -6.51
CA SER A 64 -11.29 8.35 -6.80
C SER A 64 -10.09 8.03 -5.92
N SER A 65 -9.80 6.74 -5.73
CA SER A 65 -8.63 6.29 -4.97
C SER A 65 -7.33 6.95 -5.45
N PHE A 66 -6.49 7.35 -4.49
CA PHE A 66 -5.13 7.80 -4.75
C PHE A 66 -4.19 6.59 -4.70
N HIS A 67 -3.43 6.36 -5.76
CA HIS A 67 -2.55 5.20 -5.85
C HIS A 67 -1.10 5.61 -5.62
N LEU A 68 -0.48 5.02 -4.60
CA LEU A 68 0.95 5.17 -4.31
C LEU A 68 1.66 3.85 -4.61
N ASP A 69 2.60 3.87 -5.55
CA ASP A 69 3.39 2.70 -5.93
C ASP A 69 4.79 2.72 -5.26
N LEU A 70 4.95 1.90 -4.22
CA LEU A 70 6.20 1.63 -3.52
C LEU A 70 6.73 0.23 -3.84
N SER A 71 6.33 -0.36 -4.97
CA SER A 71 6.77 -1.71 -5.39
C SER A 71 8.18 -1.74 -5.97
N ALA A 72 8.88 -0.60 -6.02
CA ALA A 72 10.26 -0.53 -6.46
C ALA A 72 11.14 -1.58 -5.74
N GLY A 73 11.88 -2.36 -6.54
CA GLY A 73 12.71 -3.46 -6.04
C GLY A 73 11.97 -4.77 -5.79
N PHE A 74 10.65 -4.85 -6.03
CA PHE A 74 9.93 -6.11 -6.01
C PHE A 74 10.41 -7.01 -7.16
N THR A 75 10.92 -8.19 -6.83
CA THR A 75 11.26 -9.21 -7.82
C THR A 75 10.18 -10.29 -7.78
N PRO A 76 9.38 -10.45 -8.84
CA PRO A 76 8.44 -11.57 -8.94
C PRO A 76 9.22 -12.89 -9.02
N SER A 77 8.58 -13.99 -8.62
CA SER A 77 9.16 -15.32 -8.83
C SER A 77 9.38 -15.56 -10.32
N PRO A 78 10.44 -16.29 -10.71
CA PRO A 78 10.59 -16.82 -12.06
C PRO A 78 9.38 -17.66 -12.50
#